data_AF-A0A976J6A2-F1
#
_entry.id   AF-A0A976J6A2-F1
#
_cell.length_a   1.000
_cell.length_b   1.000
_cell.length_c   1.000
_cell.angle_alpha   90.00
_cell.angle_beta   90.00
_cell.angle_gamma   90.00
#
_symmetry.space_group_name_H-M   'P 1'
#
loop_
_entity.id
_entity.type
_entity.pdbx_description
1 polymer ?
#
loop_
_entity_poly.entity_id
_entity_poly.type
_entity_poly.pdbx_seq_one_letter_code
_entity_poly.pdbx_strand_id
1 'polypeptide(L)'
;MNIFVVTASLFSQASAVTTYHASEREAIIAATERVNSLRANLDPETLPPVHMSSWQLGLVGAQLLQLKLLGSNTVEVDHKLLADSAGFDVRIEKVELRGMSVLTFGDRELSTVLAALRDYQRCSCPPDLADVASNLRHHEPLTAGEIDDLYMRINDDTPLPLEANIVVTLDGGLIQGIAADRPITVRVVDHDVEGADPDDLVMVPRDQGEPIPASVSSWAMESICIDPEWITSLDAAIALGNQPAALMTVE
;
A
#
# COMPACT_ATOMS: atom_id res chain seq x y z
N MET A 1 6.64 5.52 -5.09
CA MET A 1 6.45 5.10 -3.68
C MET A 1 6.60 3.58 -3.60
N ASN A 2 7.24 3.03 -2.57
CA ASN A 2 7.28 1.58 -2.37
C ASN A 2 6.08 1.17 -1.53
N ILE A 3 5.38 0.12 -1.95
CA ILE A 3 4.38 -0.57 -1.13
C ILE A 3 4.85 -2.00 -0.91
N PHE A 4 4.50 -2.56 0.24
CA PHE A 4 4.80 -3.94 0.61
C PHE A 4 3.50 -4.72 0.60
N VAL A 5 3.44 -5.73 -0.26
CA VAL A 5 2.27 -6.56 -0.47
C VAL A 5 2.47 -7.86 0.28
N VAL A 6 1.65 -8.10 1.31
CA VAL A 6 1.65 -9.36 2.05
C VAL A 6 0.56 -10.25 1.46
N THR A 7 0.95 -11.37 0.86
CA THR A 7 0.04 -12.36 0.28
C THR A 7 0.08 -13.63 1.13
N ALA A 8 -1.08 -14.06 1.64
CA ALA A 8 -1.25 -15.35 2.30
C ALA A 8 -2.16 -16.24 1.45
N SER A 9 -1.68 -17.40 1.02
CA SER A 9 -2.43 -18.35 0.19
C SER A 9 -2.66 -19.65 0.95
N LEU A 10 -3.86 -20.21 0.87
CA LEU A 10 -4.19 -21.55 1.37
C LEU A 10 -4.89 -22.31 0.23
N PHE A 11 -4.35 -23.43 -0.27
CA PHE A 11 -4.93 -24.21 -1.37
C PHE A 11 -6.31 -24.81 -1.06
N SER A 12 -6.70 -24.89 0.21
CA SER A 12 -8.07 -25.27 0.62
C SER A 12 -9.08 -24.12 0.45
N GLN A 13 -8.62 -22.90 0.18
CA GLN A 13 -9.44 -21.72 -0.09
C GLN A 13 -9.11 -21.19 -1.49
N ALA A 14 -10.12 -20.90 -2.30
CA ALA A 14 -9.93 -20.48 -3.69
C ALA A 14 -9.22 -19.11 -3.85
N SER A 15 -9.03 -18.36 -2.77
CA SER A 15 -8.52 -16.99 -2.82
C SER A 15 -7.38 -16.77 -1.83
N ALA A 16 -6.25 -16.28 -2.35
CA ALA A 16 -5.23 -15.67 -1.51
C ALA A 16 -5.77 -14.39 -0.83
N VAL A 17 -5.35 -14.15 0.40
CA VAL A 17 -5.60 -12.91 1.12
C VAL A 17 -4.40 -12.00 0.91
N THR A 18 -4.63 -10.86 0.27
CA THR A 18 -3.60 -9.87 -0.04
C THR A 18 -3.85 -8.60 0.77
N THR A 19 -2.81 -8.09 1.43
CA THR A 19 -2.85 -6.82 2.18
C THR A 19 -1.67 -5.93 1.77
N TYR A 20 -1.85 -4.60 1.84
CA TYR A 20 -0.89 -3.62 1.35
C TYR A 20 -0.42 -2.74 2.50
N HIS A 21 0.89 -2.52 2.58
CA HIS A 21 1.53 -1.81 3.69
C HIS A 21 2.49 -0.74 3.16
N ALA A 22 2.53 0.41 3.84
CA ALA A 22 3.39 1.53 3.46
C ALA A 22 4.84 1.32 3.90
N SER A 23 5.07 0.51 4.94
CA SER A 23 6.41 0.19 5.46
C SER A 23 6.70 -1.31 5.48
N GLU A 24 7.98 -1.65 5.36
CA GLU A 24 8.44 -3.04 5.47
C GLU A 24 8.16 -3.62 6.85
N ARG A 25 8.27 -2.78 7.89
CA ARG A 25 8.01 -3.17 9.28
C ARG A 25 6.57 -3.60 9.48
N GLU A 26 5.60 -2.83 8.99
CA GLU A 26 4.18 -3.18 9.08
C GLU A 26 3.87 -4.44 8.28
N ALA A 27 4.45 -4.59 7.09
CA ALA A 27 4.32 -5.80 6.30
C ALA A 27 4.86 -7.05 7.03
N ILE A 28 6.00 -6.93 7.73
CA ILE A 28 6.56 -8.01 8.56
C ILE A 28 5.62 -8.35 9.73
N ILE A 29 5.04 -7.34 10.40
CA ILE A 29 4.07 -7.56 11.49
C ILE A 29 2.86 -8.32 10.95
N ALA A 30 2.27 -7.85 9.85
CA ALA A 30 1.10 -8.49 9.22
C ALA A 30 1.42 -9.92 8.74
N ALA A 31 2.59 -10.15 8.13
CA ALA A 31 3.02 -11.50 7.74
C ALA A 31 3.17 -12.43 8.96
N THR A 32 3.72 -11.91 10.06
CA THR A 32 3.87 -12.65 11.32
C THR A 32 2.52 -13.03 11.92
N GLU A 33 1.56 -12.11 11.93
CA GLU A 33 0.19 -12.37 12.38
C GLU A 33 -0.47 -13.47 11.54
N ARG A 34 -0.37 -13.38 10.20
CA ARG A 34 -0.90 -14.41 9.30
C ARG A 34 -0.26 -15.78 9.58
N VAL A 35 1.05 -15.84 9.77
CA VAL A 35 1.75 -17.08 10.14
C VAL A 35 1.28 -17.61 11.49
N ASN A 36 1.12 -16.74 12.50
CA ASN A 36 0.65 -17.15 13.82
C ASN A 36 -0.79 -17.67 13.79
N SER A 37 -1.68 -17.06 13.00
CA SER A 37 -3.04 -17.57 12.78
C SER A 37 -3.00 -18.96 12.11
N LEU A 38 -2.15 -19.17 11.10
CA LEU A 38 -1.97 -20.48 10.47
C LEU A 38 -1.46 -21.52 11.46
N ARG A 39 -0.44 -21.18 12.25
CA ARG A 39 0.14 -22.06 13.27
C ARG A 39 -0.89 -22.47 14.32
N ALA A 40 -1.68 -21.51 14.82
CA ALA A 40 -2.73 -21.75 15.79
C ALA A 40 -3.87 -22.63 15.23
N ASN A 41 -4.23 -22.45 13.95
CA ASN A 41 -5.25 -23.27 13.29
C ASN A 41 -4.77 -24.69 13.00
N LEU A 42 -3.46 -24.86 12.75
CA LEU A 42 -2.88 -26.14 12.40
C LEU A 42 -2.64 -27.03 13.62
N ASP A 43 -1.89 -26.53 14.61
CA ASP A 43 -1.61 -27.24 15.85
C ASP A 43 -1.08 -26.23 16.90
N PRO A 44 -1.94 -25.70 17.78
CA PRO A 44 -1.54 -24.68 18.75
C PRO A 44 -0.61 -25.23 19.85
N GLU A 45 -0.57 -26.55 20.06
CA GLU A 45 0.28 -27.16 21.09
C GLU A 45 1.72 -27.33 20.59
N THR A 46 1.90 -27.75 19.34
CA THR A 46 3.23 -27.99 18.78
C THR A 46 3.80 -26.79 18.02
N LEU A 47 2.96 -25.82 17.63
CA LEU A 47 3.37 -24.61 16.92
C LEU A 47 3.01 -23.34 17.71
N PRO A 48 3.79 -22.99 18.75
CA PRO A 48 3.56 -21.74 19.48
C PRO A 48 3.76 -20.51 18.57
N PRO A 49 3.16 -19.36 18.92
CA PRO A 49 3.36 -18.12 18.17
C PRO A 49 4.84 -17.74 18.05
N VAL A 50 5.23 -17.19 16.91
CA VAL A 50 6.59 -16.72 16.64
C VAL A 50 6.68 -15.20 16.66
N HIS A 51 7.87 -14.70 16.95
CA HIS A 51 8.19 -13.27 16.92
C HIS A 51 8.44 -12.78 15.48
N MET A 52 8.28 -11.47 15.26
CA MET A 52 8.45 -10.82 13.95
C MET A 52 9.82 -11.03 13.30
N SER A 53 10.86 -11.32 14.07
CA SER A 53 12.20 -11.62 13.55
C SER A 53 12.37 -13.04 13.00
N SER A 54 11.39 -13.91 13.21
CA SER A 54 11.50 -15.35 12.93
C SER A 54 10.27 -15.90 12.21
N TRP A 55 9.45 -15.01 11.62
CA TRP A 55 8.20 -15.39 10.97
C TRP A 55 8.42 -16.35 9.80
N GLN A 56 9.48 -16.20 9.00
CA GLN A 56 9.77 -17.14 7.90
C GLN A 56 10.11 -18.54 8.42
N LEU A 57 10.87 -18.64 9.51
CA LEU A 57 11.16 -19.93 10.16
C LEU A 57 9.87 -20.54 10.75
N GLY A 58 9.00 -19.70 11.32
CA GLY A 58 7.69 -20.10 11.79
C GLY A 58 6.78 -20.64 10.69
N LEU A 59 6.81 -20.04 9.50
CA LEU A 59 6.08 -20.49 8.32
C LEU A 59 6.59 -21.87 7.86
N VAL A 60 7.91 -22.03 7.70
CA VAL A 60 8.53 -23.30 7.33
C VAL A 60 8.17 -24.41 8.33
N GLY A 61 8.19 -24.11 9.63
CA GLY A 61 7.79 -25.07 10.66
C GLY A 61 6.34 -25.52 10.53
N ALA A 62 5.43 -24.60 10.18
CA ALA A 62 4.02 -24.94 9.93
C ALA A 62 3.86 -25.80 8.67
N GLN A 63 4.54 -25.45 7.58
CA GLN A 63 4.49 -26.19 6.31
C GLN A 63 5.01 -27.63 6.47
N LEU A 64 6.11 -27.82 7.21
CA LEU A 64 6.66 -29.14 7.50
C LEU A 64 5.71 -29.99 8.36
N LEU A 65 5.04 -29.38 9.34
CA LEU A 65 4.04 -30.10 10.15
C LEU A 65 2.85 -30.53 9.29
N GLN A 66 2.34 -29.65 8.43
CA GLN A 66 1.25 -29.97 7.52
C GLN A 66 1.61 -31.14 6.59
N LEU A 67 2.82 -31.15 6.03
CA LEU A 67 3.31 -32.26 5.22
C LEU A 67 3.37 -33.57 5.99
N LYS A 68 3.81 -33.53 7.26
CA LYS A 68 3.83 -34.70 8.14
C LYS A 68 2.41 -35.21 8.42
N LEU A 69 1.44 -34.31 8.63
CA LEU A 69 0.03 -34.66 8.81
C LEU A 69 -0.58 -35.29 7.56
N LEU A 70 -0.15 -34.86 6.38
CA LEU A 70 -0.54 -35.45 5.08
C LEU A 70 0.17 -36.79 4.76
N GLY A 71 1.05 -37.26 5.65
CA GLY A 71 1.78 -38.52 5.46
C GLY A 71 2.97 -38.44 4.49
N SER A 72 3.41 -37.23 4.14
CA SER A 72 4.56 -37.00 3.25
C SER A 72 5.89 -37.13 4.01
N ASN A 73 6.89 -37.73 3.36
CA ASN A 73 8.24 -37.85 3.92
C ASN A 73 8.95 -36.49 3.84
N THR A 74 9.10 -35.80 4.98
CA THR A 74 9.65 -34.44 5.07
C THR A 74 11.17 -34.33 4.81
N VAL A 75 11.86 -35.46 4.57
CA VAL A 75 13.33 -35.54 4.47
C VAL A 75 13.85 -35.14 3.08
N GLU A 76 12.99 -35.09 2.05
CA GLU A 76 13.40 -34.85 0.65
C GLU A 76 12.73 -33.63 -0.01
N VAL A 77 11.95 -32.83 0.72
CA VAL A 77 11.22 -31.71 0.12
C VAL A 77 12.15 -30.52 -0.10
N ASP A 78 12.36 -30.14 -1.36
CA ASP A 78 13.04 -28.90 -1.73
C ASP A 78 12.35 -27.70 -1.05
N HIS A 79 13.11 -26.88 -0.34
CA HIS A 79 12.61 -25.67 0.31
C HIS A 79 11.86 -24.74 -0.65
N LYS A 80 12.19 -24.75 -1.95
CA LYS A 80 11.48 -23.97 -2.96
C LYS A 80 10.10 -24.51 -3.33
N LEU A 81 9.85 -25.81 -3.10
CA LEU A 81 8.58 -26.49 -3.37
C LEU A 81 7.77 -26.72 -2.09
N LEU A 82 8.26 -26.25 -0.94
CA LEU A 82 7.67 -26.50 0.36
C LEU A 82 6.27 -25.88 0.48
N ALA A 83 6.12 -24.64 -0.01
CA ALA A 83 4.84 -23.94 -0.05
C ALA A 83 3.79 -24.70 -0.88
N ASP A 84 4.17 -25.10 -2.10
CA ASP A 84 3.30 -25.85 -3.02
C ASP A 84 2.90 -27.20 -2.42
N SER A 85 3.87 -27.90 -1.81
CA SER A 85 3.66 -29.23 -1.25
C SER A 85 2.80 -29.19 0.03
N ALA A 86 2.99 -28.17 0.88
CA ALA A 86 2.19 -27.97 2.09
C ALA A 86 0.80 -27.38 1.78
N GLY A 87 0.62 -26.81 0.59
CA GLY A 87 -0.62 -26.20 0.15
C GLY A 87 -0.91 -24.85 0.79
N PHE A 88 0.10 -24.13 1.30
CA PHE A 88 -0.07 -22.74 1.75
C PHE A 88 1.25 -21.97 1.79
N ASP A 89 1.16 -20.64 1.66
CA ASP A 89 2.31 -19.74 1.71
C ASP A 89 1.97 -18.37 2.31
N VAL A 90 2.97 -17.69 2.85
CA VAL A 90 2.90 -16.28 3.24
C VAL A 90 4.15 -15.57 2.73
N ARG A 91 3.98 -14.56 1.88
CA ARG A 91 5.08 -13.83 1.25
C ARG A 91 4.90 -12.31 1.32
N ILE A 92 6.02 -11.61 1.31
CA ILE A 92 6.08 -10.14 1.23
C ILE A 92 6.74 -9.78 -0.10
N GLU A 93 6.05 -9.00 -0.91
CA GLU A 93 6.56 -8.47 -2.18
C GLU A 93 6.69 -6.96 -2.09
N LYS A 94 7.87 -6.43 -2.43
CA LYS A 94 8.06 -4.99 -2.56
C LYS A 94 7.67 -4.57 -3.97
N VAL A 95 6.63 -3.77 -4.08
CA VAL A 95 6.11 -3.27 -5.37
C VAL A 95 6.37 -1.77 -5.46
N GLU A 96 6.97 -1.36 -6.58
CA GLU A 96 7.14 0.05 -6.93
C GLU A 96 5.85 0.56 -7.55
N LEU A 97 5.11 1.42 -6.85
CA LEU A 97 3.99 2.16 -7.42
C LEU A 97 4.53 3.16 -8.44
N ARG A 98 4.33 2.85 -9.72
CA ARG A 98 4.57 3.75 -10.85
C ARG A 98 3.31 4.55 -11.16
N GLY A 99 3.45 5.85 -11.41
CA GLY A 99 2.34 6.72 -11.82
C GLY A 99 1.81 7.70 -10.76
N MET A 100 2.29 7.65 -9.52
CA MET A 100 2.00 8.67 -8.50
C MET A 100 3.04 9.79 -8.60
N SER A 101 2.80 10.77 -9.48
CA SER A 101 3.52 12.05 -9.45
C SER A 101 2.91 12.94 -8.36
N VAL A 102 3.74 13.43 -7.44
CA VAL A 102 3.34 14.24 -6.28
C VAL A 102 3.18 15.73 -6.63
N LEU A 103 3.47 16.13 -7.87
CA LEU A 103 3.38 17.53 -8.28
C LEU A 103 1.93 17.86 -8.68
N THR A 104 1.14 18.27 -7.69
CA THR A 104 -0.10 19.02 -7.93
C THR A 104 0.27 20.50 -8.01
N PHE A 105 -0.14 21.17 -9.09
CA PHE A 105 0.05 22.61 -9.27
C PHE A 105 -1.30 23.30 -9.05
N GLY A 106 -1.34 24.38 -8.27
CA GLY A 106 -2.48 25.29 -8.32
C GLY A 106 -2.55 26.03 -9.67
N ASP A 107 -3.70 26.59 -10.05
CA ASP A 107 -3.91 27.26 -11.35
C ASP A 107 -2.83 28.29 -11.70
N ARG A 108 -2.38 29.04 -10.68
CA ARG A 108 -1.34 30.06 -10.83
C ARG A 108 0.05 29.44 -11.05
N GLU A 109 0.35 28.34 -10.38
CA GLU A 109 1.62 27.62 -10.52
C GLU A 109 1.66 26.93 -11.88
N LEU A 110 0.56 26.27 -12.26
CA LEU A 110 0.38 25.63 -13.55
C LEU A 110 0.59 26.62 -14.71
N SER A 111 -0.08 27.78 -14.63
CA SER A 111 0.08 28.85 -15.63
C SER A 111 1.53 29.33 -15.73
N THR A 112 2.23 29.40 -14.60
CA THR A 112 3.64 29.83 -14.55
C THR A 112 4.56 28.77 -15.16
N VAL A 113 4.35 27.49 -14.85
CA VAL A 113 5.12 26.36 -15.40
C VAL A 113 4.91 26.24 -16.90
N LEU A 114 3.66 26.33 -17.38
CA LEU A 114 3.34 26.29 -18.80
C LEU A 114 3.95 27.47 -19.56
N ALA A 115 3.93 28.68 -18.97
CA ALA A 115 4.59 29.84 -19.55
C ALA A 115 6.11 29.65 -19.62
N ALA A 116 6.73 29.12 -18.56
CA ALA A 116 8.17 28.84 -18.52
C ALA A 116 8.59 27.78 -19.54
N LEU A 117 7.80 26.71 -19.73
CA LEU A 117 8.06 25.70 -20.76
C LEU A 117 8.01 26.29 -22.17
N ARG A 118 7.05 27.17 -22.45
CA ARG A 118 6.95 27.87 -23.74
C ARG A 118 8.06 28.88 -23.96
N ASP A 119 8.52 29.55 -22.89
CA ASP A 119 9.65 30.45 -22.97
C ASP A 119 10.96 29.67 -23.22
N TYR A 120 11.15 28.55 -22.52
CA TYR A 120 12.29 27.63 -22.73
C TYR A 120 12.34 27.05 -24.15
N GLN A 121 11.19 26.76 -24.76
CA GLN A 121 11.12 26.31 -26.14
C GLN A 121 11.55 27.39 -27.14
N ARG A 122 11.34 28.68 -26.81
CA ARG A 122 11.67 29.83 -27.66
C ARG A 122 13.08 30.35 -27.42
N CYS A 123 13.57 30.22 -26.21
CA CYS A 123 14.82 30.80 -25.73
C CYS A 123 15.70 29.69 -25.15
N SER A 124 16.94 29.56 -25.64
CA SER A 124 17.91 28.65 -25.02
C SER A 124 18.12 29.00 -23.54
N CYS A 125 18.14 27.99 -22.67
CA CYS A 125 18.42 28.19 -21.25
C CYS A 125 19.79 28.87 -21.07
N PRO A 126 19.89 29.93 -20.27
CA PRO A 126 21.17 30.46 -19.83
C PRO A 126 22.05 29.35 -19.24
N PRO A 127 23.34 29.27 -19.59
CA PRO A 127 24.21 28.13 -19.24
C PRO A 127 24.39 27.94 -17.72
N ASP A 128 24.22 29.00 -16.94
CA ASP A 128 24.20 29.01 -15.47
C ASP A 128 22.94 28.34 -14.89
N LEU A 129 21.79 28.46 -15.56
CA LEU A 129 20.54 27.79 -15.17
C LEU A 129 20.43 26.38 -15.76
N ALA A 130 21.10 26.13 -16.88
CA ALA A 130 21.11 24.82 -17.54
C ALA A 130 21.72 23.73 -16.66
N ASP A 131 22.77 24.04 -15.88
CA ASP A 131 23.42 23.08 -14.99
C ASP A 131 22.50 22.69 -13.81
N VAL A 132 21.75 23.63 -13.23
CA VAL A 132 20.80 23.33 -12.15
C VAL A 132 19.57 22.59 -12.67
N ALA A 133 19.00 23.04 -13.79
CA ALA A 133 17.79 22.45 -14.39
C ALA A 133 18.00 21.01 -14.91
N SER A 134 19.24 20.65 -15.27
CA SER A 134 19.62 19.31 -15.74
C SER A 134 20.16 18.40 -14.63
N ASN A 135 20.05 18.79 -13.35
CA ASN A 135 20.67 18.10 -12.22
C ASN A 135 22.18 17.87 -12.44
N LEU A 136 22.93 18.96 -12.59
CA LEU A 136 24.37 18.97 -12.87
C LEU A 136 24.73 18.23 -14.17
N ARG A 137 23.91 18.37 -15.22
CA ARG A 137 24.05 17.71 -16.54
C ARG A 137 23.83 16.20 -16.54
N HIS A 138 23.19 15.65 -15.52
CA HIS A 138 22.78 14.24 -15.53
C HIS A 138 21.58 13.97 -16.45
N HIS A 139 20.82 15.00 -16.81
CA HIS A 139 19.67 14.88 -17.70
C HIS A 139 19.89 15.68 -18.98
N GLU A 140 19.61 15.06 -20.12
CA GLU A 140 19.57 15.76 -21.39
C GLU A 140 18.38 16.73 -21.42
N PRO A 141 18.57 17.98 -21.89
CA PRO A 141 17.46 18.90 -22.10
C PRO A 141 16.41 18.33 -23.04
N LEU A 142 15.14 18.55 -22.71
CA LEU A 142 14.03 18.16 -23.58
C LEU A 142 14.10 18.89 -24.92
N THR A 143 13.84 18.15 -25.99
CA THR A 143 13.67 18.72 -27.32
C THR A 143 12.38 19.52 -27.43
N ALA A 144 12.27 20.36 -28.46
CA ALA A 144 11.06 21.16 -28.70
C ALA A 144 9.79 20.30 -28.83
N GLY A 145 9.89 19.12 -29.45
CA GLY A 145 8.77 18.17 -29.57
C GLY A 145 8.40 17.52 -28.24
N GLU A 146 9.39 17.13 -27.42
CA GLU A 146 9.13 16.57 -26.08
C GLU A 146 8.54 17.62 -25.13
N ILE A 147 8.87 18.90 -25.32
CA ILE A 147 8.24 20.01 -24.62
C ILE A 147 6.79 20.19 -25.08
N ASP A 148 6.48 20.04 -26.37
CA ASP A 148 5.10 20.06 -26.86
C ASP A 148 4.27 18.92 -26.26
N ASP A 149 4.84 17.71 -26.20
CA ASP A 149 4.20 16.53 -25.59
C ASP A 149 4.04 16.70 -24.07
N LEU A 150 5.01 17.32 -23.40
CA LEU A 150 4.90 17.66 -21.98
C LEU A 150 3.85 18.74 -21.73
N TYR A 151 3.82 19.78 -22.57
CA TYR A 151 2.80 20.83 -22.50
C TYR A 151 1.41 20.24 -22.71
N MET A 152 1.23 19.38 -23.72
CA MET A 152 -0.01 18.65 -23.96
C MET A 152 -0.38 17.78 -22.77
N ARG A 153 0.55 17.01 -22.19
CA ARG A 153 0.24 16.19 -21.01
C ARG A 153 -0.09 16.97 -19.73
N ILE A 154 0.50 18.16 -19.55
CA ILE A 154 0.24 19.03 -18.40
C ILE A 154 -1.06 19.84 -18.61
N ASN A 155 -1.38 20.19 -19.86
CA ASN A 155 -2.50 21.07 -20.23
C ASN A 155 -3.74 20.31 -20.72
N ASP A 156 -3.60 19.07 -21.18
CA ASP A 156 -4.75 18.19 -21.40
C ASP A 156 -5.33 17.87 -20.03
N ASP A 157 -6.55 18.33 -19.82
CA ASP A 157 -7.48 17.90 -18.77
C ASP A 157 -7.80 16.39 -18.90
N THR A 158 -6.81 15.52 -19.08
CA THR A 158 -6.96 14.12 -18.66
C THR A 158 -6.48 14.12 -17.22
N PRO A 159 -7.36 14.44 -16.25
CA PRO A 159 -6.92 14.59 -14.89
C PRO A 159 -6.51 13.19 -14.45
N LEU A 160 -5.27 13.02 -14.01
CA LEU A 160 -5.09 12.13 -12.87
C LEU A 160 -6.04 12.71 -11.82
N PRO A 161 -7.08 11.98 -11.37
CA PRO A 161 -8.19 12.59 -10.68
C PRO A 161 -7.66 13.42 -9.50
N LEU A 162 -7.99 14.73 -9.52
CA LEU A 162 -7.65 15.68 -8.48
C LEU A 162 -8.14 15.18 -7.10
N GLU A 163 -9.20 14.36 -7.14
CA GLU A 163 -9.73 13.58 -6.05
C GLU A 163 -9.02 12.23 -5.94
N ALA A 164 -8.29 12.01 -4.84
CA ALA A 164 -7.82 10.66 -4.56
C ALA A 164 -9.04 9.78 -4.23
N ASN A 165 -9.16 8.65 -4.92
CA ASN A 165 -10.15 7.65 -4.57
C ASN A 165 -9.52 6.71 -3.53
N ILE A 166 -9.98 6.83 -2.28
CA ILE A 166 -9.53 5.98 -1.18
C ILE A 166 -10.56 4.88 -0.98
N VAL A 167 -10.10 3.63 -0.97
CA VAL A 167 -10.91 2.48 -0.55
C VAL A 167 -10.31 1.97 0.75
N VAL A 168 -11.12 1.96 1.82
CA VAL A 168 -10.74 1.40 3.12
C VAL A 168 -11.50 0.10 3.29
N THR A 169 -10.77 -1.01 3.39
CA THR A 169 -11.35 -2.34 3.68
C THR A 169 -11.22 -2.64 5.17
N LEU A 170 -12.30 -3.04 5.81
CA LEU A 170 -12.36 -3.43 7.21
C LEU A 170 -12.81 -4.88 7.35
N ASP A 171 -12.24 -5.57 8.33
CA ASP A 171 -12.71 -6.86 8.83
C ASP A 171 -13.32 -6.62 10.23
N GLY A 172 -14.36 -5.79 10.30
CA GLY A 172 -15.00 -5.32 11.54
C GLY A 172 -14.43 -4.02 12.11
N GLY A 173 -15.25 -3.31 12.91
CA GLY A 173 -14.91 -2.01 13.53
C GLY A 173 -15.67 -0.83 12.92
N LEU A 174 -15.29 0.41 13.28
CA LEU A 174 -15.95 1.63 12.78
C LEU A 174 -14.94 2.73 12.47
N ILE A 175 -15.05 3.34 11.28
CA ILE A 175 -14.36 4.60 10.97
C ILE A 175 -15.12 5.74 11.62
N GLN A 176 -14.50 6.39 12.61
CA GLN A 176 -15.13 7.51 13.34
C GLN A 176 -14.98 8.86 12.64
N GLY A 177 -13.99 9.01 11.77
CA GLY A 177 -13.75 10.26 11.05
C GLY A 177 -12.65 10.11 10.01
N ILE A 178 -12.69 10.97 8.99
CA ILE A 178 -11.71 11.02 7.91
C ILE A 178 -11.26 12.47 7.76
N ALA A 179 -9.94 12.67 7.77
CA ALA A 179 -9.30 13.95 7.46
C ALA A 179 -8.38 13.77 6.24
N ALA A 180 -8.35 14.76 5.35
CA ALA A 180 -7.56 14.73 4.13
C ALA A 180 -6.83 16.06 3.89
N ASP A 181 -5.68 16.01 3.23
CA ASP A 181 -4.88 17.19 2.84
C ASP A 181 -5.35 17.78 1.50
N ARG A 182 -6.22 17.05 0.78
CA ARG A 182 -6.79 17.41 -0.52
C ARG A 182 -8.17 16.77 -0.70
N PRO A 183 -8.96 17.22 -1.70
CA PRO A 183 -10.21 16.55 -2.06
C PRO A 183 -10.01 15.04 -2.29
N ILE A 184 -10.87 14.23 -1.71
CA ILE A 184 -10.86 12.76 -1.86
C ILE A 184 -12.29 12.23 -1.91
N THR A 185 -12.45 11.04 -2.48
CA THR A 185 -13.66 10.23 -2.36
C THR A 185 -13.30 8.96 -1.58
N VAL A 186 -14.01 8.67 -0.48
CA VAL A 186 -13.72 7.48 0.34
C VAL A 186 -14.85 6.48 0.24
N ARG A 187 -14.49 5.22 -0.01
CA ARG A 187 -15.40 4.07 0.07
C ARG A 187 -14.91 3.16 1.17
N VAL A 188 -15.77 2.91 2.15
CA VAL A 188 -15.50 1.95 3.22
C VAL A 188 -16.20 0.65 2.86
N VAL A 189 -15.43 -0.42 2.76
CA VAL A 189 -15.88 -1.77 2.49
C VAL A 189 -15.71 -2.57 3.76
N ASP A 190 -16.81 -2.91 4.43
CA ASP A 190 -16.80 -3.75 5.62
C ASP A 190 -17.19 -5.18 5.26
N HIS A 191 -16.25 -6.11 5.50
CA HIS A 191 -16.44 -7.53 5.28
C HIS A 191 -17.09 -8.23 6.48
N ASP A 192 -17.22 -7.57 7.63
CA ASP A 192 -18.02 -8.05 8.75
C ASP A 192 -19.51 -7.77 8.51
N VAL A 193 -20.14 -8.67 7.74
CA VAL A 193 -21.56 -8.57 7.36
C VAL A 193 -22.48 -9.28 8.35
N GLU A 194 -22.01 -9.62 9.56
CA GLU A 194 -22.83 -10.32 10.56
C GLU A 194 -24.02 -9.43 10.98
N GLY A 195 -25.23 -9.85 10.61
CA GLY A 195 -26.46 -9.11 10.91
C GLY A 195 -26.80 -7.98 9.94
N ALA A 196 -26.03 -7.80 8.86
CA ALA A 196 -26.37 -6.90 7.78
C ALA A 196 -27.57 -7.43 6.96
N ASP A 197 -28.39 -6.52 6.43
CA ASP A 197 -29.46 -6.87 5.51
C ASP A 197 -28.86 -7.42 4.21
N PRO A 198 -29.21 -8.66 3.78
CA PRO A 198 -28.70 -9.23 2.53
C PRO A 198 -28.98 -8.38 1.29
N ASP A 199 -30.04 -7.57 1.31
CA ASP A 199 -30.41 -6.69 0.19
C ASP A 199 -29.50 -5.45 0.08
N ASP A 200 -28.81 -5.08 1.17
CA ASP A 200 -27.88 -3.94 1.24
C ASP A 200 -26.42 -4.33 0.95
N LEU A 201 -26.14 -5.63 0.75
CA LEU A 201 -24.79 -6.13 0.50
C LEU A 201 -24.40 -5.97 -0.97
N VAL A 202 -23.16 -5.52 -1.19
CA VAL A 202 -22.57 -5.38 -2.51
C VAL A 202 -21.52 -6.45 -2.73
N MET A 203 -21.52 -7.05 -3.92
CA MET A 203 -20.51 -8.01 -4.33
C MET A 203 -19.22 -7.27 -4.72
N VAL A 204 -18.22 -7.29 -3.86
CA VAL A 204 -16.95 -6.58 -4.06
C VAL A 204 -15.96 -7.45 -4.82
N PRO A 205 -15.36 -6.95 -5.92
CA PRO A 205 -14.38 -7.70 -6.69
C PRO A 205 -13.09 -7.90 -5.89
N ARG A 206 -12.43 -9.03 -6.13
CA ARG A 206 -11.13 -9.37 -5.54
C ARG A 206 -10.09 -9.48 -6.64
N ASP A 207 -8.83 -9.18 -6.31
CA ASP A 207 -7.70 -9.40 -7.22
C ASP A 207 -7.61 -10.86 -7.68
N GLN A 208 -8.02 -11.81 -6.82
CA GLN A 208 -8.11 -13.23 -7.13
C GLN A 208 -9.33 -13.91 -6.47
N GLY A 209 -10.22 -14.46 -7.30
CA GLY A 209 -11.37 -15.28 -6.89
C GLY A 209 -12.74 -14.64 -7.17
N GLU A 210 -13.80 -15.32 -6.72
CA GLU A 210 -15.17 -14.82 -6.85
C GLU A 210 -15.40 -13.59 -5.96
N PRO A 211 -16.25 -12.64 -6.40
CA PRO A 211 -16.66 -11.51 -5.58
C PRO A 211 -17.25 -11.99 -4.24
N ILE A 212 -17.03 -11.21 -3.18
CA ILE A 212 -17.56 -11.51 -1.84
C ILE A 212 -18.54 -10.42 -1.41
N PRO A 213 -19.60 -10.77 -0.64
CA PRO A 213 -20.53 -9.78 -0.12
C PRO A 213 -19.83 -8.90 0.93
N ALA A 214 -20.08 -7.60 0.86
CA ALA A 214 -19.60 -6.62 1.82
C ALA A 214 -20.60 -5.46 1.95
N SER A 215 -20.62 -4.83 3.13
CA SER A 215 -21.31 -3.55 3.30
C SER A 215 -20.43 -2.43 2.74
N VAL A 216 -20.99 -1.59 1.87
CA VAL A 216 -20.23 -0.51 1.23
C VAL A 216 -20.86 0.83 1.60
N SER A 217 -20.12 1.67 2.31
CA SER A 217 -20.52 3.06 2.57
C SER A 217 -19.63 4.03 1.80
N SER A 218 -20.25 5.03 1.16
CA SER A 218 -19.52 6.09 0.45
C SER A 218 -19.56 7.37 1.26
N TRP A 219 -18.40 7.94 1.51
CA TRP A 219 -18.25 9.26 2.11
C TRP A 219 -17.87 10.21 0.98
N ALA A 220 -18.83 11.04 0.58
CA ALA A 220 -18.64 12.02 -0.47
C ALA A 220 -17.80 13.20 0.03
N MET A 221 -17.21 13.96 -0.90
CA MET A 221 -16.36 15.13 -0.64
C MET A 221 -16.97 16.14 0.37
N GLU A 222 -18.29 16.30 0.39
CA GLU A 222 -19.00 17.21 1.31
C GLU A 222 -18.95 16.77 2.79
N SER A 223 -18.63 15.50 3.05
CA SER A 223 -18.60 14.90 4.40
C SER A 223 -17.19 14.66 4.95
N ILE A 224 -16.16 14.94 4.14
CA ILE A 224 -14.76 14.69 4.49
C ILE A 224 -14.12 16.01 4.93
N CYS A 225 -13.50 16.01 6.11
CA CYS A 225 -12.80 17.18 6.61
C CYS A 225 -11.49 17.37 5.83
N ILE A 226 -11.33 18.50 5.13
CA ILE A 226 -10.05 18.88 4.53
C ILE A 226 -9.26 19.66 5.58
N ASP A 227 -8.28 19.02 6.19
CA ASP A 227 -7.47 19.58 7.28
C ASP A 227 -5.98 19.19 7.17
N PRO A 228 -5.21 19.90 6.32
CA PRO A 228 -3.78 19.66 6.14
C PRO A 228 -2.95 19.93 7.40
N GLU A 229 -3.42 20.84 8.28
CA GLU A 229 -2.72 21.19 9.53
C GLU A 229 -2.84 20.08 10.57
N TRP A 230 -4.00 19.41 10.64
CA TRP A 230 -4.18 18.22 11.47
C TRP A 230 -3.26 17.07 11.04
N ILE A 231 -3.13 16.84 9.73
CA ILE A 231 -2.22 15.82 9.18
C ILE A 231 -0.77 16.17 9.53
N THR A 232 -0.37 17.42 9.33
CA THR A 232 0.99 17.89 9.69
C THR A 232 1.28 17.70 11.18
N SER A 233 0.27 17.98 12.03
CA SER A 233 0.39 17.80 13.48
C SER A 233 0.48 16.32 13.89
N LEU A 234 -0.28 15.45 13.21
CA LEU A 234 -0.25 14.01 13.42
C LEU A 234 1.11 13.42 13.01
N ASP A 235 1.64 13.81 11.85
CA ASP A 235 2.95 13.40 11.36
C ASP A 235 4.06 13.78 12.34
N ALA A 236 4.00 15.00 12.88
CA ALA A 236 4.93 15.44 13.92
C ALA A 236 4.84 14.57 15.19
N ALA A 237 3.62 14.21 15.62
CA ALA A 237 3.41 13.35 16.79
C ALA A 237 3.93 11.92 16.58
N ILE A 238 3.71 11.34 15.39
CA ILE A 238 4.25 10.01 15.02
C ILE A 238 5.78 10.03 15.01
N ALA A 239 6.39 11.09 14.46
CA ALA A 239 7.85 11.25 14.45
C ALA A 239 8.44 11.34 15.86
N LEU A 240 7.75 12.02 16.79
CA LEU A 240 8.12 12.10 18.21
C LEU A 240 7.99 10.74 18.91
N GLY A 241 6.92 9.98 18.65
CA GLY A 241 6.68 8.66 19.24
C GLY A 241 7.63 7.56 18.77
N ASN A 242 8.25 7.73 17.60
CA ASN A 242 9.25 6.82 17.05
C ASN A 242 10.69 7.10 17.54
N GLN A 243 10.91 8.11 18.39
CA GLN A 243 12.21 8.24 19.06
C GLN A 243 12.38 7.13 20.10
N PRO A 244 13.48 6.35 20.08
CA PRO A 244 13.75 5.42 21.14
C PRO A 244 13.84 6.21 22.44
N ALA A 245 13.09 5.80 23.46
CA ALA A 245 13.15 6.35 24.80
C ALA A 245 14.63 6.38 25.23
N ALA A 246 15.26 7.54 25.10
CA ALA A 246 16.59 7.77 25.56
C ALA A 246 16.53 7.61 27.08
N LEU A 247 17.16 6.54 27.56
CA LEU A 247 17.54 6.25 28.93
C LEU A 247 17.43 7.49 29.81
N MET A 248 16.35 7.58 30.59
CA MET A 248 16.37 8.38 31.80
C MET A 248 17.33 7.68 32.77
N THR A 249 18.61 8.04 32.68
CA THR A 249 19.56 7.86 33.77
C THR A 249 19.04 8.69 34.94
N VAL A 250 18.55 7.97 35.95
CA VAL A 250 18.30 8.50 37.29
C VAL A 250 19.67 8.81 37.90
N GLU A 251 19.91 10.08 38.23
CA GLU A 251 20.94 10.47 39.22
C GLU A 251 20.45 10.14 40.65
#